data_AF-A0A926C582-F1
#
_entry.id   AF-A0A926C582-F1
#
_cell.length_a   1.000
_cell.length_b   1.000
_cell.length_c   1.000
_cell.angle_alpha   90.00
_cell.angle_beta   90.00
_cell.angle_gamma   90.00
#
_symmetry.space_group_name_H-M   'P 1'
#
loop_
_entity.id
_entity.type
_entity.pdbx_description
1 polymer ?
#
loop_
_entity_poly.entity_id
_entity_poly.type
_entity_poly.pdbx_seq_one_letter_code
_entity_poly.pdbx_strand_id
1 'polypeptide(L)'
;MRTNWLLSALCLWGTSLALAQQPTPAGRPMNDVSFSPMNQAFRDGFKDFDKTFAEGFKDFDKAFAGMDEDFKRSFSGFDKTFRDYFRAIEQEPNMNHPSSLGSLTDAERGYAVDLLQKTRADLLKSVQGLSDAQLRYKSDSTRWSVAECVEHIALAETGIFQIEQGAMNAPADPAKRAEIRVTDEQVVKILTNRSGKATSPEVIRPTGRFPTVQAALQMFGQQRDRTIDYIKTTPDDLRTHYWKHPATGTVDAYQTILLLAAHGERHRLQIDELKASKGFPEK
;
A
#
# COMPACT_ATOMS: atom_id res chain seq x y z
N MET A 1 -34.44 6.65 33.41
CA MET A 1 -34.81 6.94 32.02
C MET A 1 -33.76 6.33 31.09
N ARG A 2 -33.91 5.02 30.80
CA ARG A 2 -33.67 4.51 29.44
C ARG A 2 -34.84 4.98 28.58
N THR A 3 -34.71 4.70 27.28
CA THR A 3 -35.68 4.81 26.16
C THR A 3 -35.47 6.10 25.36
N ASN A 4 -35.37 6.11 24.04
CA ASN A 4 -35.76 5.18 22.97
C ASN A 4 -34.83 5.47 21.76
N TRP A 5 -34.97 4.75 20.64
CA TRP A 5 -34.13 4.73 19.40
C TRP A 5 -32.92 3.78 19.51
N LEU A 6 -33.09 2.51 19.86
CA LEU A 6 -33.98 1.50 19.28
C LEU A 6 -33.65 1.17 17.82
N LEU A 7 -33.15 -0.05 17.65
CA LEU A 7 -33.94 -1.18 17.14
C LEU A 7 -34.23 -1.16 15.63
N SER A 8 -33.75 -0.16 14.88
CA SER A 8 -33.89 -0.13 13.42
C SER A 8 -32.68 -0.64 12.65
N ALA A 9 -31.44 -0.54 13.16
CA ALA A 9 -30.28 -1.13 12.45
C ALA A 9 -30.25 -2.67 12.54
N LEU A 10 -30.99 -3.23 13.50
CA LEU A 10 -31.29 -4.66 13.63
C LEU A 10 -32.20 -5.22 12.51
N CYS A 11 -32.77 -4.40 11.61
CA CYS A 11 -33.65 -4.88 10.54
C CYS A 11 -32.95 -5.37 9.26
N LEU A 12 -31.64 -5.16 9.09
CA LEU A 12 -30.88 -5.72 7.94
C LEU A 12 -30.08 -6.99 8.29
N TRP A 13 -30.12 -7.41 9.56
CA TRP A 13 -29.56 -8.68 10.05
C TRP A 13 -30.64 -9.77 10.26
N GLY A 14 -31.93 -9.42 10.18
CA GLY A 14 -33.04 -10.31 10.58
C GLY A 14 -33.52 -11.33 9.53
N THR A 15 -33.19 -11.18 8.25
CA THR A 15 -33.74 -12.04 7.18
C THR A 15 -32.81 -13.16 6.70
N SER A 16 -31.53 -13.16 7.10
CA SER A 16 -30.60 -14.23 6.70
C SER A 16 -30.47 -15.36 7.72
N LEU A 17 -31.06 -15.25 8.92
CA LEU A 17 -30.92 -16.25 9.98
C LEU A 17 -32.00 -17.36 9.95
N ALA A 18 -33.02 -17.27 9.09
CA ALA A 18 -34.15 -18.19 9.09
C ALA A 18 -34.05 -19.37 8.09
N LEU A 19 -32.96 -19.49 7.33
CA LEU A 19 -32.80 -20.55 6.30
C LEU A 19 -31.71 -21.60 6.58
N ALA A 20 -31.03 -21.53 7.73
CA ALA A 20 -29.93 -22.44 8.07
C ALA A 20 -30.29 -23.58 9.06
N GLN A 21 -31.56 -23.73 9.45
CA GLN A 21 -32.00 -24.75 10.43
C GLN A 21 -32.38 -26.13 9.84
N GLN A 22 -31.67 -26.63 8.83
CA GLN A 22 -31.87 -28.00 8.34
C GLN A 22 -30.60 -28.84 8.58
N PRO A 23 -30.64 -29.87 9.43
CA PRO A 23 -29.47 -30.71 9.69
C PRO A 23 -29.32 -31.81 8.62
N THR A 24 -28.08 -32.15 8.25
CA THR A 24 -27.78 -33.38 7.52
C THR A 24 -26.61 -34.15 8.18
N PRO A 25 -26.54 -35.49 7.99
CA PRO A 25 -26.08 -36.44 9.00
C PRO A 25 -24.61 -36.88 8.87
N ALA A 26 -24.12 -37.52 9.94
CA ALA A 26 -22.73 -37.86 10.23
C ALA A 26 -22.14 -39.07 9.48
N GLY A 27 -20.80 -39.07 9.31
CA GLY A 27 -19.97 -40.28 9.49
C GLY A 27 -18.83 -40.55 8.50
N ARG A 28 -17.57 -40.22 8.86
CA ARG A 28 -16.41 -41.16 8.99
C ARG A 28 -15.11 -40.44 9.41
N PRO A 29 -14.23 -41.07 10.22
CA PRO A 29 -13.06 -40.41 10.82
C PRO A 29 -11.80 -40.45 9.95
N MET A 30 -10.99 -39.38 10.05
CA MET A 30 -9.59 -39.32 9.63
C MET A 30 -8.71 -40.01 10.66
N ASN A 31 -7.80 -40.88 10.22
CA ASN A 31 -6.53 -41.15 10.90
C ASN A 31 -5.50 -41.66 9.88
N ASP A 32 -4.25 -41.31 10.14
CA ASP A 32 -3.00 -41.83 9.58
C ASP A 32 -2.46 -41.23 8.27
N VAL A 33 -1.82 -40.05 8.42
CA VAL A 33 -0.50 -39.84 7.80
C VAL A 33 0.41 -39.14 8.81
N SER A 34 1.43 -39.87 9.27
CA SER A 34 2.49 -39.36 10.16
C SER A 34 3.58 -38.66 9.34
N PHE A 35 3.99 -37.45 9.74
CA PHE A 35 5.19 -36.77 9.23
C PHE A 35 6.30 -36.76 10.31
N SER A 36 7.52 -37.05 9.87
CA SER A 36 8.76 -37.13 10.69
C SER A 36 9.15 -35.78 11.31
N PRO A 37 9.80 -35.73 12.50
CA PRO A 37 10.05 -34.48 13.20
C PRO A 37 11.17 -33.63 12.56
N MET A 38 10.84 -32.36 12.38
CA MET A 38 11.69 -31.27 11.88
C MET A 38 12.91 -31.01 12.81
N ASN A 39 14.09 -30.79 12.20
CA ASN A 39 15.38 -30.73 12.89
C ASN A 39 15.51 -29.51 13.83
N GLN A 40 16.40 -29.62 14.83
CA GLN A 40 16.61 -28.62 15.87
C GLN A 40 17.24 -27.32 15.34
N ALA A 41 18.12 -27.38 14.33
CA ALA A 41 18.76 -26.20 13.73
C ALA A 41 17.77 -25.26 13.05
N PHE A 42 16.66 -25.78 12.52
CA PHE A 42 15.57 -24.98 11.97
C PHE A 42 14.80 -24.20 13.06
N ARG A 43 14.63 -24.81 14.24
CA ARG A 43 13.97 -24.14 15.39
C ARG A 43 14.86 -23.08 16.02
N ASP A 44 16.16 -23.34 16.06
CA ASP A 44 17.13 -22.40 16.62
C ASP A 44 17.30 -21.18 15.70
N GLY A 45 17.29 -21.37 14.37
CA GLY A 45 17.24 -20.26 13.40
C GLY A 45 16.00 -19.36 13.52
N PHE A 46 14.85 -19.94 13.89
CA PHE A 46 13.62 -19.17 14.10
C PHE A 46 13.64 -18.33 15.40
N LYS A 47 14.34 -18.82 16.44
CA LYS A 47 14.51 -18.07 17.70
C LYS A 47 15.49 -16.90 17.55
N ASP A 48 16.55 -17.07 16.76
CA ASP A 48 17.50 -15.99 16.47
C ASP A 48 16.86 -14.90 15.60
N PHE A 49 15.96 -15.28 14.69
CA PHE A 49 15.13 -14.34 13.93
C PHE A 49 14.20 -13.52 14.83
N ASP A 50 13.45 -14.17 15.74
CA ASP A 50 12.52 -13.52 16.67
C ASP A 50 13.26 -12.55 17.64
N LYS A 51 14.46 -12.93 18.06
CA LYS A 51 15.32 -12.09 18.91
C LYS A 51 15.83 -10.86 18.16
N THR A 52 16.29 -11.01 16.92
CA THR A 52 16.81 -9.91 16.08
C THR A 52 15.69 -8.92 15.73
N PHE A 53 14.47 -9.44 15.51
CA PHE A 53 13.28 -8.63 15.27
C PHE A 53 12.84 -7.85 16.52
N ALA A 54 12.84 -8.49 17.70
CA ALA A 54 12.55 -7.83 18.96
C ALA A 54 13.63 -6.80 19.38
N GLU A 55 14.90 -7.03 19.02
CA GLU A 55 15.99 -6.07 19.20
C GLU A 55 15.83 -4.86 18.26
N GLY A 56 15.43 -5.06 17.01
CA GLY A 56 15.10 -3.97 16.07
C GLY A 56 13.95 -3.09 16.55
N PHE A 57 12.94 -3.66 17.22
CA PHE A 57 11.86 -2.89 17.85
C PHE A 57 12.33 -2.11 19.09
N LYS A 58 13.26 -2.66 19.88
CA LYS A 58 13.87 -1.94 21.02
C LYS A 58 14.72 -0.77 20.55
N ASP A 59 15.42 -0.92 19.43
CA ASP A 59 16.21 0.16 18.83
C ASP A 59 15.32 1.24 18.24
N PHE A 60 14.18 0.87 17.65
CA PHE A 60 13.13 1.79 17.23
C PHE A 60 12.52 2.55 18.42
N ASP A 61 12.12 1.85 19.48
CA ASP A 61 11.55 2.48 20.68
C ASP A 61 12.55 3.41 21.36
N LYS A 62 13.84 3.04 21.39
CA LYS A 62 14.93 3.85 21.94
C LYS A 62 15.21 5.08 21.07
N ALA A 63 15.20 4.94 19.75
CA ALA A 63 15.32 6.05 18.82
C ALA A 63 14.11 6.99 18.93
N PHE A 64 12.90 6.45 19.00
CA PHE A 64 11.66 7.19 19.15
C PHE A 64 11.60 7.93 20.49
N ALA A 65 12.05 7.31 21.59
CA ALA A 65 12.16 7.94 22.90
C ALA A 65 13.17 9.11 22.92
N GLY A 66 14.20 9.07 22.08
CA GLY A 66 15.21 10.12 21.92
C GLY A 66 14.82 11.27 21.00
N MET A 67 13.67 11.17 20.31
CA MET A 67 13.19 12.23 19.41
C MET A 67 12.53 13.38 20.16
N ASP A 68 12.49 14.52 19.48
CA ASP A 68 11.87 15.75 19.99
C ASP A 68 10.37 15.58 20.29
N GLU A 69 9.87 16.28 21.32
CA GLU A 69 8.50 16.12 21.80
C GLU A 69 7.44 16.62 20.80
N ASP A 70 7.77 17.58 19.93
CA ASP A 70 6.87 18.03 18.87
C ASP A 70 6.77 16.99 17.74
N PHE A 71 7.84 16.21 17.54
CA PHE A 71 7.84 15.08 16.62
C PHE A 71 6.97 13.93 17.16
N LYS A 72 7.13 13.55 18.43
CA LYS A 72 6.33 12.47 19.06
C LYS A 72 4.84 12.77 19.10
N ARG A 73 4.47 14.03 19.36
CA ARG A 73 3.07 14.48 19.38
C ARG A 73 2.38 14.35 18.02
N SER A 74 3.15 14.36 16.93
CA SER A 74 2.64 14.17 15.57
C SER A 74 2.33 12.70 15.22
N PHE A 75 2.73 11.74 16.06
CA PHE A 75 2.61 10.30 15.80
C PHE A 75 1.70 9.53 16.78
N SER A 76 1.29 10.10 17.91
CA SER A 76 0.60 9.38 19.00
C SER A 76 -0.84 8.93 18.72
N GLY A 77 -1.46 9.33 17.61
CA GLY A 77 -2.84 8.97 17.26
C GLY A 77 -3.03 7.56 16.66
N PHE A 78 -1.94 6.85 16.38
CA PHE A 78 -1.93 5.68 15.49
C PHE A 78 -1.99 4.31 16.20
N ASP A 79 -1.76 4.24 17.51
CA ASP A 79 -1.43 2.98 18.21
C ASP A 79 -2.64 2.14 18.68
N LYS A 80 -3.74 2.76 19.17
CA LYS A 80 -4.79 1.98 19.86
C LYS A 80 -5.72 1.19 18.92
N THR A 81 -6.18 1.80 17.84
CA THR A 81 -7.13 1.18 16.89
C THR A 81 -6.48 0.04 16.10
N PHE A 82 -5.15 0.10 15.94
CA PHE A 82 -4.34 -0.88 15.24
C PHE A 82 -4.24 -2.22 16.00
N ARG A 83 -4.09 -2.19 17.33
CA ARG A 83 -3.95 -3.40 18.16
C ARG A 83 -5.23 -4.24 18.30
N ASP A 84 -6.40 -3.61 18.29
CA ASP A 84 -7.69 -4.29 18.50
C ASP A 84 -8.14 -5.07 17.25
N TYR A 85 -7.65 -4.69 16.06
CA TYR A 85 -7.99 -5.30 14.77
C TYR A 85 -7.38 -6.71 14.57
N PHE A 86 -6.20 -6.97 15.15
CA PHE A 86 -5.45 -8.23 14.92
C PHE A 86 -5.97 -9.45 15.68
N ARG A 87 -6.86 -9.29 16.67
CA ARG A 87 -7.24 -10.39 17.58
C ARG A 87 -8.43 -11.24 17.09
N ALA A 88 -9.03 -10.94 15.94
CA ALA A 88 -10.37 -11.41 15.59
C ALA A 88 -10.47 -12.34 14.36
N ILE A 89 -9.37 -12.78 13.74
CA ILE A 89 -9.43 -13.44 12.42
C ILE A 89 -8.71 -14.79 12.47
N GLU A 90 -9.39 -15.82 12.97
CA GLU A 90 -8.97 -17.21 12.94
C GLU A 90 -10.20 -18.08 12.62
N GLN A 91 -10.38 -18.47 11.35
CA GLN A 91 -11.13 -19.66 10.85
C GLN A 91 -11.28 -19.64 9.31
N GLU A 92 -10.77 -20.69 8.64
CA GLU A 92 -10.62 -20.90 7.18
C GLU A 92 -11.86 -21.57 6.48
N PRO A 93 -11.83 -22.21 5.26
CA PRO A 93 -10.89 -22.20 4.10
C PRO A 93 -11.52 -22.22 2.65
N ASN A 94 -10.65 -22.05 1.63
CA ASN A 94 -10.60 -22.67 0.26
C ASN A 94 -11.46 -22.11 -0.92
N MET A 95 -11.13 -22.07 -2.25
CA MET A 95 -10.19 -22.75 -3.20
C MET A 95 -9.91 -21.94 -4.52
N ASN A 96 -8.68 -22.04 -5.06
CA ASN A 96 -8.13 -22.15 -6.45
C ASN A 96 -8.41 -21.21 -7.67
N HIS A 97 -7.31 -20.61 -8.18
CA HIS A 97 -6.87 -20.54 -9.60
C HIS A 97 -5.32 -20.69 -9.63
N PRO A 98 -4.65 -21.06 -10.76
CA PRO A 98 -3.22 -21.38 -10.76
C PRO A 98 -2.37 -20.11 -10.67
N SER A 99 -2.12 -19.67 -9.44
CA SER A 99 -0.96 -18.86 -9.06
C SER A 99 0.28 -19.73 -9.18
N SER A 100 1.40 -19.21 -9.69
CA SER A 100 2.68 -19.75 -9.25
C SER A 100 2.74 -19.47 -7.75
N LEU A 101 2.41 -20.46 -6.93
CA LEU A 101 2.61 -20.39 -5.48
C LEU A 101 4.12 -20.22 -5.27
N GLY A 102 4.55 -19.04 -4.80
CA GLY A 102 5.97 -18.73 -4.61
C GLY A 102 6.35 -17.28 -4.90
N SER A 103 7.63 -16.98 -4.72
CA SER A 103 8.22 -15.65 -4.94
C SER A 103 7.96 -15.13 -6.35
N LEU A 104 7.98 -13.80 -6.53
CA LEU A 104 7.93 -13.15 -7.84
C LEU A 104 8.88 -13.80 -8.87
N THR A 105 8.37 -13.99 -10.08
CA THR A 105 9.18 -14.40 -11.25
C THR A 105 10.18 -13.30 -11.62
N ASP A 106 11.27 -13.66 -12.30
CA ASP A 106 12.26 -12.69 -12.78
C ASP A 106 11.64 -11.65 -13.73
N ALA A 107 10.63 -12.04 -14.52
CA ALA A 107 9.92 -11.14 -15.42
C ALA A 107 9.09 -10.10 -14.66
N GLU A 108 8.35 -10.53 -13.64
CA GLU A 108 7.59 -9.61 -12.77
C GLU A 108 8.53 -8.67 -12.01
N ARG A 109 9.61 -9.23 -11.44
CA ARG A 109 10.63 -8.45 -10.73
C ARG A 109 11.27 -7.41 -11.63
N GLY A 110 11.69 -7.82 -12.83
CA GLY A 110 12.25 -6.92 -13.84
C GLY A 110 11.28 -5.81 -14.24
N TYR A 111 10.03 -6.17 -14.56
CA TYR A 111 9.01 -5.20 -14.96
C TYR A 111 8.72 -4.15 -13.87
N ALA A 112 8.53 -4.58 -12.62
CA ALA A 112 8.29 -3.66 -11.52
C ALA A 112 9.49 -2.73 -11.25
N VAL A 113 10.72 -3.28 -11.25
CA VAL A 113 11.94 -2.48 -11.06
C VAL A 113 12.12 -1.46 -12.17
N ASP A 114 11.94 -1.86 -13.43
CA ASP A 114 12.06 -0.96 -14.59
C ASP A 114 11.03 0.17 -14.52
N LEU A 115 9.77 -0.15 -14.16
CA LEU A 115 8.71 0.86 -14.00
C LEU A 115 9.04 1.84 -12.86
N LEU A 116 9.52 1.35 -11.71
CA LEU A 116 9.93 2.16 -10.57
C LEU A 116 11.12 3.07 -10.92
N GLN A 117 12.11 2.57 -11.67
CA GLN A 117 13.25 3.37 -12.10
C GLN A 117 12.86 4.42 -13.14
N LYS A 118 12.08 4.02 -14.15
CA LYS A 118 11.61 4.90 -15.21
C LYS A 118 10.81 6.08 -14.65
N THR A 119 9.82 5.81 -13.81
CA THR A 119 8.95 6.86 -13.25
C THR A 119 9.70 7.81 -12.30
N ARG A 120 10.73 7.33 -11.60
CA ARG A 120 11.66 8.19 -10.85
C ARG A 120 12.43 9.12 -11.79
N ALA A 121 13.04 8.57 -12.83
CA ALA A 121 13.84 9.34 -13.79
C ALA A 121 12.99 10.41 -14.49
N ASP A 122 11.79 10.05 -14.91
CA ASP A 122 10.86 10.97 -15.57
C ASP A 122 10.45 12.12 -14.62
N LEU A 123 10.18 11.83 -13.34
CA LEU A 123 9.86 12.87 -12.35
C LEU A 123 11.02 13.85 -12.16
N LEU A 124 12.22 13.32 -11.89
CA LEU A 124 13.42 14.14 -11.70
C LEU A 124 13.68 15.03 -12.92
N LYS A 125 13.54 14.47 -14.13
CA LYS A 125 13.68 15.21 -15.38
C LYS A 125 12.64 16.31 -15.53
N SER A 126 11.37 16.06 -15.17
CA SER A 126 10.31 17.06 -15.36
C SER A 126 10.49 18.29 -14.45
N VAL A 127 11.07 18.11 -13.27
CA VAL A 127 11.28 19.20 -12.27
C VAL A 127 12.67 19.84 -12.35
N GLN A 128 13.60 19.26 -13.11
CA GLN A 128 14.98 19.73 -13.18
C GLN A 128 15.08 21.17 -13.68
N GLY A 129 15.74 22.01 -12.89
CA GLY A 129 16.08 23.38 -13.26
C GLY A 129 14.89 24.32 -13.37
N LEU A 130 13.73 23.98 -12.80
CA LEU A 130 12.62 24.92 -12.65
C LEU A 130 12.98 26.01 -11.62
N SER A 131 12.60 27.25 -11.91
CA SER A 131 12.75 28.37 -10.98
C SER A 131 11.71 28.31 -9.85
N ASP A 132 11.91 29.06 -8.77
CA ASP A 132 10.93 29.14 -7.69
C ASP A 132 9.55 29.64 -8.16
N ALA A 133 9.54 30.58 -9.11
CA ALA A 133 8.30 31.06 -9.72
C ALA A 133 7.57 29.94 -10.47
N GLN A 134 8.30 29.12 -11.22
CA GLN A 134 7.76 27.95 -11.93
C GLN A 134 7.28 26.85 -10.96
N LEU A 135 8.03 26.60 -9.88
CA LEU A 135 7.69 25.60 -8.88
C LEU A 135 6.41 25.95 -8.12
N ARG A 136 6.17 27.24 -7.86
CA ARG A 136 5.03 27.75 -7.09
C ARG A 136 3.86 28.22 -7.96
N TYR A 137 4.01 28.23 -9.28
CA TYR A 137 2.94 28.63 -10.19
C TYR A 137 1.72 27.72 -10.07
N LYS A 138 0.52 28.33 -10.05
CA LYS A 138 -0.77 27.64 -10.11
C LYS A 138 -1.57 28.23 -11.27
N SER A 139 -2.10 27.38 -12.14
CA SER A 139 -2.92 27.84 -13.26
C SER A 139 -4.24 28.47 -12.82
N ASP A 140 -4.75 28.04 -11.66
CA ASP A 140 -5.93 28.59 -10.97
C ASP A 140 -5.92 28.15 -9.50
N SER A 141 -6.89 28.64 -8.70
CA SER A 141 -6.99 28.37 -7.26
C SER A 141 -7.32 26.91 -6.90
N THR A 142 -7.76 26.10 -7.87
CA THR A 142 -8.16 24.70 -7.68
C THR A 142 -7.08 23.70 -8.11
N ARG A 143 -6.01 24.16 -8.75
CA ARG A 143 -4.94 23.32 -9.28
C ARG A 143 -3.70 23.36 -8.41
N TRP A 144 -3.06 22.21 -8.26
CA TRP A 144 -1.76 22.11 -7.61
C TRP A 144 -0.66 22.70 -8.48
N SER A 145 0.27 23.37 -7.82
CA SER A 145 1.57 23.76 -8.34
C SER A 145 2.47 22.55 -8.55
N VAL A 146 3.62 22.76 -9.19
CA VAL A 146 4.65 21.71 -9.33
C VAL A 146 5.13 21.26 -7.94
N ALA A 147 5.37 22.19 -7.03
CA ALA A 147 5.81 21.88 -5.66
C ALA A 147 4.79 20.99 -4.91
N GLU A 148 3.49 21.31 -5.02
CA GLU A 148 2.43 20.52 -4.41
C GLU A 148 2.30 19.13 -5.06
N CYS A 149 2.51 19.01 -6.37
CA CYS A 149 2.54 17.71 -7.03
C CYS A 149 3.71 16.85 -6.51
N VAL A 150 4.90 17.42 -6.36
CA VAL A 150 6.08 16.70 -5.86
C VAL A 150 5.89 16.28 -4.39
N GLU A 151 5.37 17.17 -3.55
CA GLU A 151 5.03 16.82 -2.16
C GLU A 151 4.03 15.68 -2.10
N HIS A 152 2.97 15.74 -2.90
CA HIS A 152 1.97 14.68 -2.96
C HIS A 152 2.57 13.35 -3.38
N ILE A 153 3.45 13.34 -4.39
CA ILE A 153 4.13 12.11 -4.84
C ILE A 153 4.96 11.50 -3.70
N ALA A 154 5.71 12.31 -2.95
CA ALA A 154 6.52 11.83 -1.82
C ALA A 154 5.66 11.22 -0.69
N LEU A 155 4.51 11.85 -0.38
CA LEU A 155 3.57 11.33 0.62
C LEU A 155 2.88 10.05 0.15
N ALA A 156 2.45 10.02 -1.12
CA ALA A 156 1.77 8.87 -1.71
C ALA A 156 2.70 7.65 -1.84
N GLU A 157 3.99 7.85 -2.14
CA GLU A 157 5.00 6.78 -2.16
C GLU A 157 5.01 6.00 -0.83
N THR A 158 5.01 6.74 0.29
CA THR A 158 4.98 6.14 1.63
C THR A 158 3.63 5.47 1.92
N GLY A 159 2.53 6.17 1.65
CA GLY A 159 1.19 5.67 1.97
C GLY A 159 0.81 4.43 1.17
N ILE A 160 1.15 4.36 -0.12
CA ILE A 160 0.84 3.21 -0.97
C ILE A 160 1.71 2.02 -0.59
N PHE A 161 3.00 2.23 -0.27
CA PHE A 161 3.84 1.15 0.25
C PHE A 161 3.31 0.58 1.57
N GLN A 162 2.80 1.44 2.47
CA GLN A 162 2.14 0.98 3.69
C GLN A 162 0.85 0.18 3.43
N ILE A 163 0.09 0.51 2.38
CA ILE A 163 -1.07 -0.30 1.96
C ILE A 163 -0.61 -1.68 1.48
N GLU A 164 0.47 -1.73 0.70
CA GLU A 164 1.05 -3.00 0.25
C GLU A 164 1.51 -3.86 1.44
N GLN A 165 2.27 -3.29 2.36
CA GLN A 165 2.70 -3.98 3.59
C GLN A 165 1.50 -4.39 4.46
N GLY A 166 0.45 -3.57 4.50
CA GLY A 166 -0.81 -3.91 5.16
C GLY A 166 -1.51 -5.11 4.53
N ALA A 167 -1.50 -5.21 3.20
CA ALA A 167 -2.01 -6.37 2.48
C ALA A 167 -1.15 -7.62 2.75
N MET A 168 0.18 -7.48 2.77
CA MET A 168 1.12 -8.57 3.10
C MET A 168 0.93 -9.11 4.53
N ASN A 169 0.52 -8.25 5.47
CA ASN A 169 0.21 -8.66 6.84
C ASN A 169 -1.17 -9.34 6.98
N ALA A 170 -2.04 -9.24 5.98
CA ALA A 170 -3.30 -10.00 5.96
C ALA A 170 -3.02 -11.45 5.54
N PRO A 171 -3.84 -12.43 5.98
CA PRO A 171 -3.67 -13.81 5.55
C PRO A 171 -3.64 -13.95 4.03
N ALA A 172 -2.71 -14.76 3.52
CA ALA A 172 -2.67 -15.12 2.12
C ALA A 172 -3.97 -15.85 1.72
N ASP A 173 -4.51 -15.51 0.56
CA ASP A 173 -5.76 -16.07 0.06
C ASP A 173 -5.68 -16.36 -1.45
N PRO A 174 -4.99 -17.45 -1.87
CA PRO A 174 -4.80 -17.75 -3.29
C PRO A 174 -6.10 -17.84 -4.10
N ALA A 175 -7.24 -18.13 -3.45
CA ALA A 175 -8.55 -18.20 -4.09
C ALA A 175 -9.06 -16.81 -4.54
N LYS A 176 -8.75 -15.74 -3.81
CA LYS A 176 -9.13 -14.36 -4.16
C LYS A 176 -8.50 -13.85 -5.44
N ARG A 177 -7.48 -14.52 -5.98
CA ARG A 177 -6.95 -14.18 -7.31
C ARG A 177 -8.03 -14.16 -8.38
N ALA A 178 -9.05 -15.02 -8.26
CA ALA A 178 -10.19 -15.06 -9.17
C ALA A 178 -11.05 -13.76 -9.17
N GLU A 179 -10.91 -12.91 -8.15
CA GLU A 179 -11.57 -11.61 -8.06
C GLU A 179 -10.86 -10.50 -8.83
N ILE A 180 -9.57 -10.67 -9.17
CA ILE A 180 -8.81 -9.68 -9.94
C ILE A 180 -9.43 -9.58 -11.35
N ARG A 181 -9.82 -8.37 -11.73
CA ARG A 181 -10.43 -8.07 -13.05
C ARG A 181 -9.56 -7.24 -13.97
N VAL A 182 -8.37 -6.86 -13.50
CA VAL A 182 -7.42 -6.01 -14.23
C VAL A 182 -6.07 -6.72 -14.32
N THR A 183 -5.45 -6.68 -15.50
CA THR A 183 -4.05 -7.11 -15.66
C THR A 183 -3.11 -6.07 -15.06
N ASP A 184 -1.85 -6.45 -14.89
CA ASP A 184 -0.79 -5.58 -14.39
C ASP A 184 -0.61 -4.34 -15.27
N GLU A 185 -0.64 -4.49 -16.60
CA GLU A 185 -0.55 -3.38 -17.55
C GLU A 185 -1.81 -2.50 -17.51
N GLN A 186 -2.98 -3.12 -17.28
CA GLN A 186 -4.23 -2.37 -17.12
C GLN A 186 -4.22 -1.53 -15.84
N VAL A 187 -3.65 -2.02 -14.73
CA VAL A 187 -3.44 -1.21 -13.52
C VAL A 187 -2.62 0.04 -13.86
N VAL A 188 -1.46 -0.13 -14.50
CA VAL A 188 -0.60 1.01 -14.87
C VAL A 188 -1.36 1.98 -15.78
N LYS A 189 -2.02 1.48 -16.83
CA LYS A 189 -2.76 2.29 -17.81
C LYS A 189 -3.91 3.08 -17.18
N ILE A 190 -4.69 2.46 -16.29
CA ILE A 190 -5.82 3.12 -15.61
C ILE A 190 -5.29 4.24 -14.71
N LEU A 191 -4.25 3.98 -13.93
CA LEU A 191 -3.72 4.95 -12.96
C LEU A 191 -3.02 6.13 -13.65
N THR A 192 -2.34 5.92 -14.78
CA THR A 192 -1.72 7.02 -15.54
C THR A 192 -2.73 7.84 -16.35
N ASN A 193 -4.00 7.42 -16.48
CA ASN A 193 -4.98 8.11 -17.31
C ASN A 193 -5.45 9.44 -16.72
N ARG A 194 -5.00 10.56 -17.29
CA ARG A 194 -5.29 11.93 -16.85
C ARG A 194 -6.64 12.50 -17.29
N SER A 195 -7.50 11.74 -18.00
CA SER A 195 -8.79 12.26 -18.49
C SER A 195 -9.80 12.59 -17.39
N GLY A 196 -9.65 12.01 -16.19
CA GLY A 196 -10.50 12.26 -15.02
C GLY A 196 -9.77 13.00 -13.90
N LYS A 197 -10.51 13.76 -13.10
CA LYS A 197 -10.00 14.32 -11.82
C LYS A 197 -10.24 13.32 -10.69
N ALA A 198 -9.24 13.16 -9.83
CA ALA A 198 -9.36 12.38 -8.60
C ALA A 198 -9.07 13.29 -7.41
N THR A 199 -9.85 13.14 -6.34
CA THR A 199 -9.63 13.88 -5.09
C THR A 199 -8.66 13.11 -4.22
N SER A 200 -7.57 13.77 -3.83
CA SER A 200 -6.60 13.20 -2.90
C SER A 200 -7.21 13.07 -1.50
N PRO A 201 -7.05 11.93 -0.81
CA PRO A 201 -7.35 11.82 0.61
C PRO A 201 -6.60 12.87 1.43
N GLU A 202 -7.23 13.37 2.50
CA GLU A 202 -6.70 14.45 3.33
C GLU A 202 -5.28 14.17 3.86
N VAL A 203 -5.02 12.90 4.22
CA VAL A 203 -3.75 12.47 4.81
C VAL A 203 -2.55 12.59 3.86
N ILE A 204 -2.77 12.54 2.54
CA ILE A 204 -1.73 12.71 1.51
C ILE A 204 -1.94 13.97 0.67
N ARG A 205 -2.82 14.88 1.11
CA ARG A 205 -2.96 16.19 0.47
C ARG A 205 -1.69 17.01 0.71
N PRO A 206 -1.14 17.69 -0.31
CA PRO A 206 0.01 18.56 -0.12
C PRO A 206 -0.39 19.76 0.72
N THR A 207 0.34 20.00 1.81
CA THR A 207 0.06 21.09 2.78
C THR A 207 1.33 21.87 3.13
N GLY A 208 2.42 21.69 2.39
CA GLY A 208 3.72 22.31 2.69
C GLY A 208 4.49 21.60 3.80
N ARG A 209 4.38 20.26 3.90
CA ARG A 209 5.09 19.45 4.93
C ARG A 209 6.60 19.41 4.75
N PHE A 210 7.08 19.69 3.53
CA PHE A 210 8.50 19.75 3.23
C PHE A 210 8.95 21.21 3.08
N PRO A 211 10.13 21.58 3.61
CA PRO A 211 10.63 22.96 3.52
C PRO A 211 10.97 23.36 2.08
N THR A 212 11.32 22.40 1.22
CA THR A 212 11.67 22.63 -0.19
C THR A 212 11.21 21.46 -1.06
N VAL A 213 11.08 21.71 -2.36
CA VAL A 213 10.85 20.66 -3.37
C VAL A 213 12.00 19.63 -3.34
N GLN A 214 13.24 20.08 -3.11
CA GLN A 214 14.38 19.18 -3.00
C GLN A 214 14.25 18.22 -1.81
N ALA A 215 13.75 18.69 -0.66
CA ALA A 215 13.50 17.83 0.49
C ALA A 215 12.41 16.77 0.21
N ALA A 216 11.35 17.16 -0.50
CA ALA A 216 10.32 16.21 -0.95
C ALA A 216 10.89 15.17 -1.93
N LEU A 217 11.73 15.60 -2.90
CA LEU A 217 12.41 14.69 -3.83
C LEU A 217 13.39 13.74 -3.14
N GLN A 218 14.08 14.20 -2.09
CA GLN A 218 14.96 13.36 -1.27
C GLN A 218 14.15 12.29 -0.53
N MET A 219 13.04 12.67 0.11
CA MET A 219 12.16 11.70 0.78
C MET A 219 11.59 10.69 -0.23
N PHE A 220 11.07 11.16 -1.36
CA PHE A 220 10.64 10.30 -2.46
C PHE A 220 11.75 9.34 -2.91
N GLY A 221 12.96 9.85 -3.12
CA GLY A 221 14.13 9.07 -3.52
C GLY A 221 14.41 7.94 -2.53
N GLN A 222 14.55 8.25 -1.25
CA GLN A 222 14.81 7.25 -0.21
C GLN A 222 13.73 6.17 -0.13
N GLN A 223 12.46 6.55 -0.22
CA GLN A 223 11.36 5.58 -0.21
C GLN A 223 11.35 4.70 -1.45
N ARG A 224 11.59 5.29 -2.62
CA ARG A 224 11.69 4.55 -3.88
C ARG A 224 12.86 3.57 -3.89
N ASP A 225 13.99 3.89 -3.23
CA ASP A 225 15.11 2.95 -3.09
C ASP A 225 14.69 1.74 -2.26
N ARG A 226 14.02 1.98 -1.11
CA ARG A 226 13.48 0.91 -0.27
C ARG A 226 12.48 0.03 -1.03
N THR A 227 11.58 0.62 -1.82
CA THR A 227 10.62 -0.12 -2.63
C THR A 227 11.33 -0.97 -3.70
N ILE A 228 12.32 -0.43 -4.39
CA ILE A 228 13.10 -1.17 -5.39
C ILE A 228 13.88 -2.31 -4.73
N ASP A 229 14.51 -2.06 -3.58
CA ASP A 229 15.27 -3.08 -2.87
C ASP A 229 14.36 -4.20 -2.37
N TYR A 230 13.21 -3.86 -1.77
CA TYR A 230 12.18 -4.82 -1.39
C TYR A 230 11.77 -5.71 -2.58
N ILE A 231 11.45 -5.10 -3.72
CA ILE A 231 11.07 -5.87 -4.92
C ILE A 231 12.22 -6.70 -5.47
N LYS A 232 13.48 -6.28 -5.32
CA LYS A 232 14.63 -7.07 -5.77
C LYS A 232 14.90 -8.28 -4.88
N THR A 233 14.63 -8.18 -3.58
CA THR A 233 15.10 -9.17 -2.60
C THR A 233 13.99 -9.98 -1.95
N THR A 234 12.73 -9.55 -2.03
CA THR A 234 11.64 -10.25 -1.34
C THR A 234 11.50 -11.69 -1.83
N PRO A 235 11.46 -12.67 -0.89
CA PRO A 235 11.09 -14.04 -1.17
C PRO A 235 9.58 -14.27 -1.11
N ASP A 236 8.81 -13.24 -0.74
CA ASP A 236 7.39 -13.34 -0.44
C ASP A 236 6.56 -13.53 -1.72
N ASP A 237 5.39 -14.17 -1.57
CA ASP A 237 4.40 -14.30 -2.65
C ASP A 237 3.45 -13.10 -2.63
N LEU A 238 3.81 -12.04 -3.36
CA LEU A 238 3.00 -10.82 -3.44
C LEU A 238 1.69 -11.01 -4.25
N ARG A 239 1.47 -12.19 -4.84
CA ARG A 239 0.30 -12.49 -5.69
C ARG A 239 -0.85 -13.09 -4.90
N THR A 240 -0.65 -13.41 -3.62
CA THR A 240 -1.66 -14.03 -2.74
C THR A 240 -2.20 -13.11 -1.65
N HIS A 241 -1.82 -11.84 -1.66
CA HIS A 241 -2.26 -10.82 -0.69
C HIS A 241 -3.01 -9.71 -1.41
N TYR A 242 -4.15 -9.26 -0.88
CA TYR A 242 -5.08 -8.41 -1.64
C TYR A 242 -5.68 -7.28 -0.81
N TRP A 243 -6.10 -6.22 -1.50
CA TRP A 243 -6.98 -5.19 -0.98
C TRP A 243 -7.87 -4.63 -2.09
N LYS A 244 -8.87 -3.82 -1.71
CA LYS A 244 -9.79 -3.18 -2.66
C LYS A 244 -9.37 -1.74 -2.94
N HIS A 245 -8.88 -1.49 -4.15
CA HIS A 245 -8.60 -0.16 -4.64
C HIS A 245 -9.85 0.48 -5.28
N PRO A 246 -10.18 1.76 -4.99
CA PRO A 246 -11.40 2.39 -5.49
C PRO A 246 -11.56 2.43 -7.01
N ALA A 247 -10.46 2.52 -7.78
CA ALA A 247 -10.55 2.66 -9.25
C ALA A 247 -10.32 1.35 -10.02
N THR A 248 -9.66 0.36 -9.43
CA THR A 248 -9.27 -0.89 -10.12
C THR A 248 -9.92 -2.14 -9.51
N GLY A 249 -10.66 -2.01 -8.41
CA GLY A 249 -11.27 -3.13 -7.70
C GLY A 249 -10.25 -3.90 -6.86
N THR A 250 -10.43 -5.21 -6.73
CA THR A 250 -9.47 -6.09 -6.03
C THR A 250 -8.14 -6.11 -6.78
N VAL A 251 -7.05 -5.83 -6.08
CA VAL A 251 -5.67 -5.88 -6.59
C VAL A 251 -4.79 -6.65 -5.60
N ASP A 252 -3.74 -7.30 -6.10
CA ASP A 252 -2.75 -7.98 -5.27
C ASP A 252 -1.63 -7.03 -4.78
N ALA A 253 -0.82 -7.48 -3.83
CA ALA A 253 0.30 -6.70 -3.28
C ALA A 253 1.31 -6.32 -4.37
N TYR A 254 1.56 -7.19 -5.35
CA TYR A 254 2.41 -6.88 -6.50
C TYR A 254 1.82 -5.77 -7.37
N GLN A 255 0.53 -5.84 -7.70
CA GLN A 255 -0.18 -4.77 -8.42
C GLN A 255 -0.21 -3.46 -7.64
N THR A 256 -0.10 -3.50 -6.32
CA THR A 256 0.01 -2.30 -5.46
C THR A 256 1.34 -1.58 -5.66
N ILE A 257 2.43 -2.31 -5.90
CA ILE A 257 3.73 -1.72 -6.27
C ILE A 257 3.66 -1.06 -7.64
N LEU A 258 2.98 -1.69 -8.61
CA LEU A 258 2.76 -1.10 -9.93
C LEU A 258 1.90 0.16 -9.83
N LEU A 259 0.88 0.13 -8.98
CA LEU A 259 0.01 1.27 -8.66
C LEU A 259 0.83 2.42 -8.06
N LEU A 260 1.74 2.14 -7.13
CA LEU A 260 2.65 3.13 -6.53
C LEU A 260 3.46 3.86 -7.61
N ALA A 261 4.08 3.12 -8.53
CA ALA A 261 4.86 3.70 -9.62
C ALA A 261 3.98 4.52 -10.58
N ALA A 262 2.82 3.96 -10.98
CA ALA A 262 1.87 4.59 -11.90
C ALA A 262 1.22 5.86 -11.31
N HIS A 263 0.99 5.90 -9.99
CA HIS A 263 0.46 7.07 -9.29
C HIS A 263 1.45 8.23 -9.32
N GLY A 264 2.74 7.96 -9.07
CA GLY A 264 3.80 8.94 -9.25
C GLY A 264 3.83 9.50 -10.67
N GLU A 265 3.74 8.63 -11.67
CA GLU A 265 3.71 9.02 -13.08
C GLU A 265 2.49 9.85 -13.45
N ARG A 266 1.31 9.53 -12.90
CA ARG A 266 0.11 10.34 -13.05
C ARG A 266 0.35 11.79 -12.62
N HIS A 267 0.96 12.01 -11.46
CA HIS A 267 1.22 13.36 -10.97
C HIS A 267 2.40 14.04 -11.67
N ARG A 268 3.34 13.28 -12.21
CA ARG A 268 4.33 13.82 -13.14
C ARG A 268 3.69 14.32 -14.44
N LEU A 269 2.75 13.57 -15.02
CA LEU A 269 1.98 14.03 -16.19
C LEU A 269 1.19 15.31 -15.89
N GLN A 270 0.68 15.46 -14.67
CA GLN A 270 0.06 16.70 -14.22
C GLN A 270 1.03 17.89 -14.17
N ILE A 271 2.31 17.66 -13.82
CA ILE A 271 3.36 18.68 -13.88
C ILE A 271 3.60 19.10 -15.33
N ASP A 272 3.65 18.15 -16.26
CA ASP A 272 3.82 18.47 -17.70
C ASP A 272 2.63 19.25 -18.26
N GLU A 273 1.39 18.88 -17.90
CA GLU A 273 0.18 19.65 -18.23
C GLU A 273 0.28 21.10 -17.72
N LEU A 274 0.78 21.30 -16.50
CA LEU A 274 0.93 22.63 -15.90
C LEU A 274 2.01 23.44 -16.61
N LYS A 275 3.14 22.83 -16.96
CA LYS A 275 4.22 23.47 -17.73
C LYS A 275 3.78 23.90 -19.13
N ALA A 276 2.83 23.17 -19.72
CA ALA A 276 2.24 23.50 -21.01
C ALA A 276 1.08 24.51 -20.92
N SER A 277 0.68 24.91 -19.71
CA SER A 277 -0.47 25.81 -19.53
C SER A 277 -0.14 27.27 -19.85
N LYS A 278 -1.15 28.02 -20.31
CA LYS A 278 -1.00 29.45 -20.58
C LYS A 278 -0.68 30.20 -19.29
N GLY A 279 0.43 30.93 -19.30
CA GLY A 279 0.86 31.76 -18.17
C GLY A 279 1.85 31.05 -17.23
N PHE A 280 2.27 29.82 -17.55
CA PHE A 280 3.43 29.22 -16.88
C PHE A 280 4.65 30.13 -17.08
N PRO A 281 5.40 30.51 -16.02
CA PRO A 281 6.49 31.47 -16.13
C PRO A 281 7.61 30.99 -17.06
N GLU A 282 8.18 31.92 -17.83
CA GLU A 282 9.44 31.70 -18.56
C GLU A 282 10.61 31.60 -17.57
N LYS A 283 11.73 31.04 -18.03
CA LYS A 283 12.97 30.95 -17.23
C LYS A 283 13.75 32.26 -17.26
#